data_AF-D8M5E2-F1
#
_entry.id   AF-D8M5E2-F1
#
_cell.length_a   1.000
_cell.length_b   1.000
_cell.length_c   1.000
_cell.angle_alpha   90.00
_cell.angle_beta   90.00
_cell.angle_gamma   90.00
#
_symmetry.space_group_name_H-M   'P 1'
#
loop_
_entity.id
_entity.type
_entity.pdbx_description
1 polymer ?
#
loop_
_entity_poly.entity_id
_entity_poly.type
_entity_poly.pdbx_seq_one_letter_code
_entity_poly.pdbx_strand_id
1 'polypeptide(L)'
;MKTKPKTCFPCVLLAFLTLQVNVLAPFCVIHTFLPDLIDQKVSNIVNISSLIAFLPSSRLSAYSASKAALCAMSNCLRLEMKVNHYDHIRVSTVCPQFVTTGMFDGAYQNEHLGHFIKECVFPDNKPEDIAREVVYAITHEKEEIILPRLVGFLLPFAALFPRVITDYLFAFMGGGHGMDGFKGRGKEWNRSWRLEKREKEEEEVVVTKENTVIFCNVK
;
A
#
# COMPACT_ATOMS: atom_id res chain seq x y z
N MET A 1 39.53 -6.32 5.61
CA MET A 1 38.63 -5.15 5.46
C MET A 1 37.26 -5.53 5.99
N LYS A 2 36.83 -4.95 7.13
CA LYS A 2 35.46 -5.14 7.63
C LYS A 2 34.53 -4.34 6.73
N THR A 3 33.72 -5.01 5.91
CA THR A 3 32.66 -4.36 5.14
C THR A 3 31.77 -3.60 6.11
N LYS A 4 31.64 -2.27 5.93
CA LYS A 4 30.70 -1.47 6.73
C LYS A 4 29.34 -2.18 6.71
N PRO A 5 28.63 -2.30 7.85
CA PRO A 5 27.29 -2.86 7.83
C PRO A 5 26.49 -2.02 6.84
N LYS A 6 25.82 -2.67 5.88
CA LYS A 6 24.85 -2.02 4.99
C LYS A 6 23.66 -1.61 5.86
N THR A 7 23.82 -0.58 6.70
CA THR A 7 22.77 -0.14 7.60
C THR A 7 21.62 0.41 6.77
N CYS A 8 20.47 -0.19 7.03
CA CYS A 8 19.28 -0.26 6.18
C CYS A 8 18.30 0.89 6.48
N PHE A 9 18.82 2.07 6.83
CA PHE A 9 17.98 3.25 7.02
C PHE A 9 17.92 3.99 5.68
N PRO A 10 16.73 4.19 5.08
CA PRO A 10 16.61 5.07 3.94
C PRO A 10 17.19 6.43 4.32
N CYS A 11 17.76 7.14 3.34
CA CYS A 11 18.13 8.54 3.53
C CYS A 11 16.92 9.23 4.17
N VAL A 12 17.10 9.90 5.30
CA VAL A 12 16.03 10.47 6.12
C VAL A 12 15.04 11.27 5.26
N LEU A 13 15.56 11.99 4.25
CA LEU A 13 14.77 12.73 3.28
C LEU A 13 13.79 11.87 2.47
N LEU A 14 14.21 10.68 2.03
CA LEU A 14 13.33 9.75 1.30
C LEU A 14 12.23 9.21 2.21
N ALA A 15 12.53 8.96 3.49
CA ALA A 15 11.52 8.55 4.46
C ALA A 15 10.47 9.65 4.68
N PHE A 16 10.89 10.91 4.83
CA PHE A 16 9.98 12.04 4.93
C PHE A 16 9.07 12.16 3.70
N LEU A 17 9.64 12.10 2.49
CA LEU A 17 8.85 12.18 1.26
C LEU A 17 7.85 11.02 1.16
N THR A 18 8.27 9.80 1.51
CA THR A 18 7.39 8.62 1.50
C THR A 18 6.19 8.81 2.43
N LEU A 19 6.41 9.32 3.65
CA LEU A 19 5.34 9.57 4.61
C LEU A 19 4.44 10.74 4.19
N GLN A 20 5.03 11.81 3.64
CA GLN A 20 4.26 12.94 3.13
C GLN A 20 3.28 12.50 2.03
N VAL A 21 3.75 11.70 1.07
CA VAL A 21 2.92 11.27 -0.06
C VAL A 21 1.96 10.16 0.34
N ASN A 22 2.42 9.13 1.04
CA ASN A 22 1.61 7.94 1.29
C ASN A 22 0.70 8.04 2.51
N VAL A 23 0.92 9.03 3.40
CA VAL A 23 0.15 9.19 4.64
C VAL A 23 -0.48 10.56 4.73
N LEU A 24 0.31 11.63 4.69
CA LEU A 24 -0.23 12.99 4.86
C LEU A 24 -1.12 13.41 3.70
N ALA A 25 -0.77 13.07 2.46
CA ALA A 25 -1.61 13.42 1.32
C ALA A 25 -3.01 12.77 1.41
N PRO A 26 -3.17 11.47 1.71
CA PRO A 26 -4.48 10.89 2.01
C PRO A 26 -5.24 11.58 3.14
N PHE A 27 -4.58 11.93 4.25
CA PHE A 27 -5.21 12.71 5.32
C PHE A 27 -5.79 14.03 4.81
N CYS A 28 -5.00 14.79 4.04
CA CYS A 28 -5.43 16.07 3.50
C CYS A 28 -6.59 15.91 2.52
N VAL A 29 -6.48 14.95 1.57
CA VAL A 29 -7.54 14.71 0.58
C VAL A 29 -8.85 14.32 1.29
N ILE A 30 -8.79 13.37 2.22
CA ILE A 30 -9.97 12.96 2.98
C ILE A 30 -10.56 14.15 3.73
N HIS A 31 -9.75 14.90 4.48
CA HIS A 31 -10.22 16.07 5.23
C HIS A 31 -10.88 17.11 4.32
N THR A 32 -10.33 17.38 3.14
CA THR A 32 -10.87 18.37 2.20
C THR A 32 -12.22 17.94 1.64
N PHE A 33 -12.40 16.66 1.28
CA PHE A 33 -13.63 16.19 0.65
C PHE A 33 -14.67 15.64 1.64
N LEU A 34 -14.29 15.42 2.91
CA LEU A 34 -15.19 14.84 3.91
C LEU A 34 -16.53 15.59 4.07
N PRO A 35 -16.57 16.95 4.10
CA PRO A 35 -17.84 17.67 4.16
C PRO A 35 -18.78 17.31 2.98
N ASP A 36 -18.25 17.29 1.76
CA ASP A 36 -19.03 16.93 0.57
C ASP A 36 -19.51 15.47 0.61
N LEU A 37 -18.69 14.56 1.15
CA LEU A 37 -19.05 13.15 1.32
C LEU A 37 -20.14 12.93 2.37
N ILE A 38 -20.22 13.78 3.40
CA ILE A 38 -21.27 13.75 4.42
C ILE A 38 -22.62 14.12 3.80
N ASP A 39 -22.66 15.10 2.91
CA ASP A 39 -23.90 15.58 2.28
C ASP A 39 -24.45 14.63 1.20
N GLN A 40 -23.66 13.64 0.77
CA GLN A 40 -24.10 12.62 -0.19
C GLN A 40 -24.89 11.48 0.46
N LYS A 41 -25.76 10.81 -0.31
CA LYS A 41 -26.56 9.67 0.18
C LYS A 41 -25.74 8.40 0.41
N VAL A 42 -24.70 8.19 -0.39
CA VAL A 42 -23.80 7.03 -0.33
C VAL A 42 -22.41 7.50 -0.77
N SER A 43 -21.40 7.25 0.04
CA SER A 43 -20.03 7.73 -0.17
C SER A 43 -19.03 6.60 0.08
N ASN A 44 -17.95 6.56 -0.70
CA ASN A 44 -16.91 5.54 -0.53
C ASN A 44 -15.51 6.18 -0.54
N ILE A 45 -14.74 5.91 0.51
CA ILE A 45 -13.33 6.25 0.63
C ILE A 45 -12.54 4.95 0.49
N VAL A 46 -11.69 4.85 -0.54
CA VAL A 46 -10.88 3.65 -0.76
C VAL A 46 -9.40 3.99 -0.68
N ASN A 47 -8.74 3.43 0.35
CA ASN A 47 -7.30 3.58 0.55
C ASN A 47 -6.54 2.35 0.03
N ILE A 48 -5.54 2.58 -0.82
CA ILE A 48 -4.68 1.52 -1.35
C ILE A 48 -3.42 1.39 -0.50
N SER A 49 -3.44 0.42 0.40
CA SER A 49 -2.30 0.07 1.23
C SER A 49 -1.43 -1.00 0.54
N SER A 50 -0.89 -1.98 1.29
CA SER A 50 -0.11 -3.09 0.78
C SER A 50 0.04 -4.19 1.83
N LEU A 51 0.24 -5.43 1.39
CA LEU A 51 0.56 -6.57 2.25
C LEU A 51 1.81 -6.33 3.12
N ILE A 52 2.76 -5.51 2.66
CA ILE A 52 3.98 -5.16 3.41
C ILE A 52 3.70 -4.33 4.68
N ALA A 53 2.46 -3.84 4.85
CA ALA A 53 1.99 -3.24 6.10
C ALA A 53 1.96 -4.26 7.24
N PHE A 54 1.77 -5.54 6.93
CA PHE A 54 1.64 -6.63 7.90
C PHE A 54 2.84 -7.58 7.89
N LEU A 55 3.43 -7.79 6.71
CA LEU A 55 4.61 -8.64 6.48
C LEU A 55 5.80 -7.76 6.10
N PRO A 56 6.52 -7.16 7.05
CA PRO A 56 7.60 -6.23 6.73
C PRO A 56 8.80 -6.97 6.10
N SER A 57 9.50 -6.27 5.21
CA SER A 57 10.74 -6.74 4.58
C SER A 57 11.86 -5.73 4.81
N SER A 58 13.10 -6.23 4.83
CA SER A 58 14.29 -5.39 4.83
C SER A 58 14.28 -4.43 3.62
N ARG A 59 14.95 -3.28 3.77
CA ARG A 59 15.05 -2.18 2.77
C ARG A 59 13.73 -1.48 2.41
N LEU A 60 12.62 -1.84 3.04
CA LEU A 60 11.30 -1.22 2.84
C LEU A 60 10.75 -0.55 4.11
N SER A 61 11.59 -0.21 5.08
CA SER A 61 11.15 0.30 6.40
C SER A 61 10.21 1.51 6.31
N ALA A 62 10.59 2.56 5.57
CA ALA A 62 9.75 3.75 5.41
C ALA A 62 8.46 3.46 4.61
N TYR A 63 8.55 2.62 3.58
CA TYR A 63 7.39 2.22 2.78
C TYR A 63 6.40 1.39 3.58
N SER A 64 6.88 0.36 4.29
CA SER A 64 6.09 -0.49 5.19
C SER A 64 5.46 0.33 6.31
N ALA A 65 6.21 1.22 6.96
CA ALA A 65 5.67 2.14 7.95
C ALA A 65 4.54 3.02 7.37
N SER A 66 4.73 3.56 6.15
CA SER A 66 3.69 4.40 5.52
C SER A 66 2.41 3.63 5.20
N LYS A 67 2.51 2.38 4.73
CA LYS A 67 1.37 1.53 4.40
C LYS A 67 0.66 1.04 5.66
N ALA A 68 1.39 0.72 6.72
CA ALA A 68 0.82 0.41 8.04
C ALA A 68 0.08 1.62 8.63
N ALA A 69 0.66 2.82 8.53
CA ALA A 69 -0.01 4.05 8.97
C ALA A 69 -1.31 4.32 8.21
N LEU A 70 -1.34 4.06 6.90
CA LEU A 70 -2.56 4.19 6.09
C LEU A 70 -3.65 3.19 6.50
N CYS A 71 -3.30 1.95 6.85
CA CYS A 71 -4.26 0.97 7.41
C CYS A 71 -4.82 1.45 8.75
N ALA A 72 -3.95 1.90 9.66
CA ALA A 72 -4.37 2.40 10.97
C ALA A 72 -5.28 3.63 10.85
N MET A 73 -4.91 4.59 9.99
CA MET A 73 -5.73 5.77 9.67
C MET A 73 -7.12 5.36 9.17
N SER A 74 -7.18 4.39 8.24
CA SER A 74 -8.45 3.93 7.67
C SER A 74 -9.34 3.24 8.70
N ASN A 75 -8.76 2.48 9.63
CA ASN A 75 -9.47 1.87 10.75
C ASN A 75 -10.03 2.93 11.71
N CYS A 76 -9.23 3.93 12.07
CA CYS A 76 -9.70 5.04 12.91
C CYS A 76 -10.84 5.82 12.24
N LEU A 77 -10.67 6.21 10.97
CA LEU A 77 -11.68 6.95 10.22
C LEU A 77 -13.00 6.18 10.15
N ARG A 78 -12.97 4.86 9.97
CA ARG A 78 -14.17 4.03 9.96
C ARG A 78 -14.91 4.07 11.29
N LEU A 79 -14.19 3.98 12.41
CA LEU A 79 -14.78 4.10 13.74
C LEU A 79 -15.34 5.50 13.98
N GLU A 80 -14.65 6.54 13.53
CA GLU A 80 -15.12 7.93 13.60
C GLU A 80 -16.43 8.11 12.83
N MET A 81 -16.53 7.59 11.59
CA MET A 81 -17.78 7.66 10.81
C MET A 81 -18.92 6.92 11.51
N LYS A 82 -18.65 5.74 12.05
CA LYS A 82 -19.63 4.93 12.77
C LYS A 82 -20.15 5.60 14.05
N VAL A 83 -19.26 6.19 14.86
CA VAL A 83 -19.64 6.85 16.11
C VAL A 83 -20.43 8.15 15.86
N ASN A 84 -20.19 8.81 14.73
CA ASN A 84 -20.92 10.02 14.31
C ASN A 84 -22.17 9.72 13.47
N HIS A 85 -22.58 8.45 13.35
CA HIS A 85 -23.77 8.01 12.59
C HIS A 85 -23.71 8.34 11.08
N TYR A 86 -22.51 8.39 10.51
CA TYR A 86 -22.27 8.52 9.08
C TYR A 86 -22.09 7.14 8.43
N ASP A 87 -23.02 6.20 8.69
CA ASP A 87 -22.94 4.82 8.19
C ASP A 87 -22.99 4.71 6.65
N HIS A 88 -23.44 5.77 5.97
CA HIS A 88 -23.43 5.88 4.51
C HIS A 88 -22.05 6.18 3.92
N ILE A 89 -21.08 6.59 4.74
CA ILE A 89 -19.68 6.80 4.34
C ILE A 89 -18.88 5.53 4.64
N ARG A 90 -18.55 4.79 3.59
CA ARG A 90 -17.82 3.53 3.69
C ARG A 90 -16.33 3.77 3.51
N VAL A 91 -15.52 3.23 4.43
CA VAL A 91 -14.07 3.33 4.38
C VAL A 91 -13.47 1.95 4.16
N SER A 92 -12.95 1.72 2.96
CA SER A 92 -12.36 0.45 2.53
C SER A 92 -10.84 0.56 2.39
N THR A 93 -10.11 -0.44 2.87
CA THR A 93 -8.66 -0.55 2.68
C THR A 93 -8.33 -1.76 1.83
N VAL A 94 -7.63 -1.55 0.71
CA VAL A 94 -7.17 -2.65 -0.16
C VAL A 94 -5.65 -2.80 0.00
N CYS A 95 -5.21 -3.98 0.42
CA CYS A 95 -3.83 -4.32 0.74
C CYS A 95 -3.30 -5.36 -0.27
N PRO A 96 -2.89 -4.92 -1.47
CA PRO A 96 -2.34 -5.83 -2.47
C PRO A 96 -0.93 -6.31 -2.12
N GLN A 97 -0.61 -7.50 -2.64
CA GLN A 97 0.77 -7.97 -2.78
C GLN A 97 1.46 -7.38 -4.02
N PHE A 98 2.47 -8.06 -4.56
CA PHE A 98 3.14 -7.68 -5.80
C PHE A 98 2.15 -7.46 -6.96
N VAL A 99 2.33 -6.34 -7.65
CA VAL A 99 1.57 -5.96 -8.86
C VAL A 99 2.55 -5.75 -10.00
N THR A 100 2.25 -6.33 -11.17
CA THR A 100 3.04 -6.29 -12.41
C THR A 100 3.10 -4.88 -13.04
N THR A 101 3.78 -3.96 -12.35
CA THR A 101 3.90 -2.54 -12.73
C THR A 101 5.36 -2.08 -12.87
N GLY A 102 6.30 -3.02 -12.78
CA GLY A 102 7.74 -2.73 -12.71
C GLY A 102 8.20 -2.12 -11.37
N MET A 103 7.31 -1.98 -10.39
CA MET A 103 7.61 -1.30 -9.12
C MET A 103 8.61 -2.08 -8.25
N PHE A 104 8.59 -3.41 -8.31
CA PHE A 104 9.41 -4.32 -7.48
C PHE A 104 10.34 -5.19 -8.32
N ASP A 105 10.77 -4.71 -9.49
CA ASP A 105 11.66 -5.46 -10.36
C ASP A 105 13.00 -5.79 -9.67
N GLY A 106 13.40 -7.06 -9.76
CA GLY A 106 14.57 -7.58 -9.06
C GLY A 106 14.33 -8.00 -7.60
N ALA A 107 13.13 -7.78 -7.05
CA ALA A 107 12.79 -8.25 -5.71
C ALA A 107 12.52 -9.76 -5.71
N TYR A 108 13.00 -10.44 -4.66
CA TYR A 108 12.87 -11.87 -4.37
C TYR A 108 13.43 -12.81 -5.45
N GLN A 109 14.33 -12.33 -6.32
CA GLN A 109 14.93 -13.13 -7.40
C GLN A 109 16.12 -13.99 -6.97
N ASN A 110 16.80 -13.65 -5.86
CA ASN A 110 18.10 -14.24 -5.49
C ASN A 110 18.00 -15.36 -4.44
N GLU A 111 16.80 -15.67 -3.94
CA GLU A 111 16.59 -16.72 -2.94
C GLU A 111 15.75 -17.84 -3.55
N HIS A 112 16.34 -19.03 -3.77
CA HIS A 112 15.62 -20.15 -4.40
C HIS A 112 14.31 -20.53 -3.69
N LEU A 113 14.27 -20.42 -2.36
CA LEU A 113 13.08 -20.69 -1.56
C LEU A 113 12.12 -19.48 -1.50
N GLY A 114 12.65 -18.26 -1.36
CA GLY A 114 11.86 -17.02 -1.40
C GLY A 114 11.17 -16.81 -2.76
N HIS A 115 11.80 -17.22 -3.85
CA HIS A 115 11.22 -17.23 -5.19
C HIS A 115 10.07 -18.22 -5.30
N PHE A 116 10.23 -19.45 -4.80
CA PHE A 116 9.16 -20.44 -4.77
C PHE A 116 7.97 -19.97 -3.92
N ILE A 117 8.22 -19.40 -2.73
CA ILE A 117 7.17 -18.83 -1.88
C ILE A 117 6.48 -17.65 -2.58
N LYS A 118 7.23 -16.79 -3.27
CA LYS A 118 6.66 -15.71 -4.08
C LYS A 118 5.72 -16.27 -5.15
N GLU A 119 6.16 -17.23 -5.96
CA GLU A 119 5.35 -17.77 -7.05
C GLU A 119 4.11 -18.53 -6.58
N CYS A 120 4.24 -19.34 -5.52
CA CYS A 120 3.14 -20.18 -5.04
C CYS A 120 2.17 -19.45 -4.10
N VAL A 121 2.69 -18.60 -3.20
CA VAL A 121 1.89 -17.95 -2.15
C VAL A 121 1.52 -16.54 -2.55
N PHE A 122 2.38 -15.84 -3.30
CA PHE A 122 2.21 -14.43 -3.63
C PHE A 122 2.22 -14.14 -5.15
N PRO A 123 1.32 -14.75 -5.94
CA PRO A 123 1.32 -14.60 -7.40
C PRO A 123 1.20 -13.14 -7.83
N ASP A 124 1.99 -12.72 -8.82
CA ASP A 124 1.93 -11.33 -9.27
C ASP A 124 0.52 -11.00 -9.81
N ASN A 125 -0.07 -9.92 -9.31
CA ASN A 125 -1.38 -9.45 -9.79
C ASN A 125 -1.19 -8.46 -10.93
N LYS A 126 -2.12 -8.43 -11.87
CA LYS A 126 -2.19 -7.34 -12.85
C LYS A 126 -2.88 -6.12 -12.23
N PRO A 127 -2.57 -4.90 -12.70
CA PRO A 127 -3.27 -3.70 -12.23
C PRO A 127 -4.79 -3.79 -12.34
N GLU A 128 -5.28 -4.47 -13.39
CA GLU A 128 -6.71 -4.70 -13.62
C GLU A 128 -7.31 -5.61 -12.55
N ASP A 129 -6.54 -6.54 -12.00
CA ASP A 129 -6.99 -7.43 -10.93
C ASP A 129 -7.22 -6.62 -9.64
N ILE A 130 -6.29 -5.71 -9.32
CA ILE A 130 -6.41 -4.82 -8.17
C ILE A 130 -7.59 -3.85 -8.35
N ALA A 131 -7.78 -3.32 -9.55
CA ALA A 131 -8.94 -2.47 -9.86
C ALA A 131 -10.26 -3.22 -9.66
N ARG A 132 -10.35 -4.49 -10.07
CA ARG A 132 -11.52 -5.34 -9.81
C ARG A 132 -11.74 -5.57 -8.32
N GLU A 133 -10.69 -5.76 -7.54
CA GLU A 133 -10.79 -5.91 -6.08
C GLU A 133 -11.26 -4.61 -5.40
N VAL A 134 -10.87 -3.43 -5.92
CA VAL A 134 -11.41 -2.15 -5.43
C VAL A 134 -12.91 -2.03 -5.73
N VAL A 135 -13.33 -2.32 -6.96
CA VAL A 135 -14.76 -2.32 -7.32
C VAL A 135 -15.53 -3.34 -6.48
N TYR A 136 -14.95 -4.51 -6.25
CA TYR A 136 -15.52 -5.53 -5.36
C TYR A 136 -15.66 -5.00 -3.93
N ALA A 137 -14.67 -4.28 -3.39
CA ALA A 137 -14.74 -3.68 -2.06
C ALA A 137 -15.92 -2.72 -1.93
N ILE A 138 -16.10 -1.84 -2.93
CA ILE A 138 -17.17 -0.84 -2.96
C ILE A 138 -18.54 -1.52 -3.06
N THR A 139 -18.69 -2.47 -3.98
CA THR A 139 -19.97 -3.13 -4.27
C THR A 139 -20.42 -4.10 -3.18
N HIS A 140 -19.49 -4.70 -2.44
CA HIS A 140 -19.77 -5.69 -1.38
C HIS A 140 -19.50 -5.14 0.03
N GLU A 141 -19.31 -3.83 0.15
CA GLU A 141 -19.17 -3.11 1.42
C GLU A 141 -18.05 -3.69 2.30
N LYS A 142 -16.93 -4.06 1.68
CA LYS A 142 -15.79 -4.64 2.39
C LYS A 142 -14.92 -3.53 2.99
N GLU A 143 -14.77 -3.57 4.30
CA GLU A 143 -13.91 -2.66 5.05
C GLU A 143 -12.41 -2.88 4.78
N GLU A 144 -12.01 -4.14 4.57
CA GLU A 144 -10.63 -4.51 4.32
C GLU A 144 -10.54 -5.70 3.34
N ILE A 145 -9.64 -5.60 2.38
CA ILE A 145 -9.28 -6.68 1.46
C ILE A 145 -7.76 -6.82 1.45
N ILE A 146 -7.25 -7.94 1.96
CA ILE A 146 -5.83 -8.27 1.89
C ILE A 146 -5.63 -9.35 0.82
N LEU A 147 -4.71 -9.11 -0.12
CA LEU A 147 -4.39 -10.04 -1.19
C LEU A 147 -3.01 -10.68 -0.97
N PRO A 148 -2.89 -12.01 -1.11
CA PRO A 148 -3.95 -12.96 -1.44
C PRO A 148 -4.89 -13.17 -0.24
N ARG A 149 -6.18 -13.41 -0.51
CA ARG A 149 -7.22 -13.52 0.54
C ARG A 149 -6.92 -14.59 1.58
N LEU A 150 -6.27 -15.69 1.18
CA LEU A 150 -5.83 -16.74 2.10
C LEU A 150 -4.81 -16.22 3.13
N VAL A 151 -3.83 -15.42 2.70
CA VAL A 151 -2.85 -14.82 3.62
C VAL A 151 -3.53 -13.79 4.50
N GLY A 152 -4.42 -12.96 3.93
CA GLY A 152 -5.27 -12.04 4.68
C GLY A 152 -6.01 -12.72 5.83
N PHE A 153 -6.58 -13.90 5.56
CA PHE A 153 -7.25 -14.72 6.55
C PHE A 153 -6.29 -15.30 7.61
N LEU A 154 -5.06 -15.67 7.23
CA LEU A 154 -4.07 -16.27 8.13
C LEU A 154 -3.32 -15.24 9.00
N LEU A 155 -3.20 -13.99 8.56
CA LEU A 155 -2.43 -12.93 9.23
C LEU A 155 -2.83 -12.68 10.70
N PRO A 156 -4.12 -12.57 11.06
CA PRO A 156 -4.52 -12.43 12.46
C PRO A 156 -4.08 -13.59 13.35
N PHE A 157 -4.01 -14.81 12.80
CA PHE A 157 -3.53 -15.98 13.55
C PHE A 157 -2.01 -15.95 13.75
N ALA A 158 -1.26 -15.33 12.83
CA ALA A 158 0.18 -15.13 13.01
C ALA A 158 0.47 -14.25 14.24
N ALA A 159 -0.43 -13.33 14.60
CA ALA A 159 -0.29 -12.48 15.78
C ALA A 159 -0.43 -13.24 17.11
N LEU A 160 -0.90 -14.49 17.11
CA LEU A 160 -0.94 -15.35 18.30
C LEU A 160 0.43 -15.91 18.67
N PHE A 161 1.38 -15.91 17.73
CA PHE A 161 2.72 -16.45 17.98
C PHE A 161 3.65 -15.38 18.56
N PRO A 162 4.58 -15.75 19.45
CA PRO A 162 5.62 -14.84 19.93
C PRO A 162 6.40 -14.20 18.78
N ARG A 163 6.77 -12.92 18.93
CA ARG A 163 7.45 -12.15 17.89
C ARG A 163 8.72 -12.81 17.34
N VAL A 164 9.45 -13.53 18.19
CA VAL A 164 10.64 -14.28 17.77
C VAL A 164 10.29 -15.31 16.70
N ILE A 165 9.18 -16.03 16.85
CA ILE A 165 8.74 -17.05 15.88
C ILE A 165 8.30 -16.39 14.57
N THR A 166 7.55 -15.30 14.66
CA THR A 166 7.09 -14.57 13.46
C THR A 166 8.26 -13.90 12.73
N ASP A 167 9.24 -13.36 13.44
CA ASP A 167 10.47 -12.80 12.84
C ASP A 167 11.27 -13.88 12.09
N TYR A 168 11.41 -15.08 12.66
CA TYR A 168 12.03 -16.23 11.96
C TYR A 168 11.21 -16.68 10.74
N LEU A 169 9.89 -16.73 10.87
CA LEU A 169 9.00 -17.08 9.76
C LEU A 169 9.13 -16.07 8.61
N PHE A 170 9.13 -14.77 8.91
CA PHE A 170 9.25 -13.73 7.89
C PHE A 170 10.64 -13.69 7.27
N ALA A 171 11.70 -13.90 8.06
CA ALA A 171 13.05 -14.08 7.53
C ALA A 171 13.13 -15.29 6.59
N PHE A 172 12.50 -16.41 6.97
CA PHE A 172 12.42 -17.63 6.16
C PHE A 172 11.63 -17.44 4.86
N MET A 173 10.58 -16.61 4.88
CA MET A 173 9.80 -16.23 3.69
C MET A 173 10.51 -15.18 2.81
N GLY A 174 11.78 -14.89 3.06
CA GLY A 174 12.61 -13.97 2.28
C GLY A 174 12.49 -12.50 2.68
N GLY A 175 11.87 -12.18 3.82
CA GLY A 175 11.84 -10.81 4.36
C GLY A 175 13.23 -10.28 4.74
N GLY A 176 14.24 -11.15 4.85
CA GLY A 176 15.62 -10.80 5.15
C GLY A 176 16.39 -10.23 3.95
N HIS A 177 16.49 -10.99 2.84
CA HIS A 177 17.27 -10.60 1.66
C HIS A 177 16.46 -10.50 0.36
N GLY A 178 15.13 -10.65 0.40
CA GLY A 178 14.27 -10.53 -0.77
C GLY A 178 14.46 -9.21 -1.53
N MET A 179 14.73 -8.11 -0.83
CA MET A 179 14.94 -6.81 -1.47
C MET A 179 16.40 -6.54 -1.89
N ASP A 180 17.31 -7.52 -1.79
CA ASP A 180 18.72 -7.29 -2.09
C ASP A 180 19.01 -7.02 -3.57
N GLY A 181 18.25 -7.65 -4.47
CA GLY A 181 18.31 -7.48 -5.92
C GLY A 181 17.42 -6.37 -6.48
N PHE A 182 16.70 -5.63 -5.61
CA PHE A 182 15.77 -4.59 -6.04
C PHE A 182 16.48 -3.50 -6.85
N LYS A 183 16.00 -3.27 -8.08
CA LYS A 183 16.61 -2.32 -9.02
C LYS A 183 16.09 -0.89 -8.83
N GLY A 184 14.82 -0.76 -8.43
CA GLY A 184 14.11 0.52 -8.39
C GLY A 184 13.97 1.18 -9.76
N ARG A 185 13.41 2.38 -9.79
CA ARG A 185 13.30 3.19 -11.01
C ARG A 185 14.46 4.19 -11.04
N GLY A 186 15.33 4.08 -12.06
CA GLY A 186 16.61 4.79 -12.14
C GLY A 186 16.51 6.31 -12.31
N LYS A 187 17.66 6.99 -12.39
CA LYS A 187 17.75 8.46 -12.55
C LYS A 187 17.08 9.00 -13.83
N GLU A 188 16.97 8.18 -14.86
CA GLU A 188 16.32 8.56 -16.13
C GLU A 188 14.80 8.58 -16.01
N TRP A 189 14.20 7.60 -15.33
CA TRP A 189 12.77 7.60 -15.00
C TRP A 189 12.39 8.86 -14.20
N ASN A 190 13.19 9.22 -13.21
CA ASN A 190 12.95 10.43 -12.40
C ASN A 190 13.12 11.73 -13.20
N ARG A 191 13.82 11.71 -14.34
CA ARG A 191 13.94 12.85 -15.26
C ARG A 191 12.78 12.90 -16.25
N SER A 192 12.41 11.78 -16.88
CA SER A 192 11.27 11.72 -17.79
C SER A 192 9.99 12.10 -17.08
N TRP A 193 9.77 11.61 -15.85
CA TRP A 193 8.60 11.95 -15.04
C TRP A 193 8.54 13.44 -14.71
N ARG A 194 9.68 14.09 -14.47
CA ARG A 194 9.76 15.53 -14.18
C ARG A 194 9.46 16.39 -15.41
N LEU A 195 9.69 15.87 -16.61
CA LEU A 195 9.35 16.53 -17.88
C LEU A 195 7.87 16.34 -18.20
N GLU A 196 7.37 15.11 -18.09
CA GLU A 196 5.96 14.76 -18.33
C GLU A 196 5.00 15.46 -17.35
N LYS A 197 5.45 15.68 -16.11
CA LYS A 197 4.67 16.43 -15.10
C LYS A 197 4.55 17.93 -15.44
N ARG A 198 5.56 18.52 -16.09
CA ARG A 198 5.48 19.91 -16.56
C ARG A 198 4.48 20.07 -17.72
N GLU A 199 4.33 19.03 -18.54
CA GLU A 199 3.36 19.01 -19.65
C GLU A 199 1.93 18.76 -19.14
N LYS A 200 1.73 17.89 -18.14
CA LYS A 200 0.40 17.58 -17.59
C LYS A 200 -0.15 18.60 -16.59
N GLU A 201 0.68 19.45 -15.98
CA GLU A 201 0.19 20.59 -15.18
C GLU A 201 -0.57 21.63 -16.05
N GLU A 202 -0.50 21.53 -17.38
CA GLU A 202 -1.29 22.33 -18.34
C GLU A 202 -2.63 21.70 -18.75
N GLU A 203 -2.91 20.41 -18.44
CA GLU A 203 -4.15 19.69 -18.81
C GLU A 203 -4.90 19.14 -17.58
N GLU A 204 -5.84 19.95 -17.08
CA GLU A 204 -7.13 19.68 -16.40
C GLU A 204 -7.36 18.43 -15.49
N VAL A 205 -7.89 18.70 -14.28
CA VAL A 205 -8.51 17.72 -13.37
C VAL A 205 -10.04 17.72 -13.58
N VAL A 206 -10.59 16.67 -14.18
CA VAL A 206 -12.05 16.48 -14.34
C VAL A 206 -12.59 15.60 -13.20
N VAL A 207 -13.46 16.16 -12.36
CA VAL A 207 -14.19 15.45 -11.29
C VAL A 207 -15.62 15.19 -11.76
N THR A 208 -16.01 13.93 -11.92
CA THR A 208 -17.37 13.53 -12.34
C THR A 208 -18.33 13.43 -11.14
N LYS A 209 -19.58 13.86 -11.35
CA LYS A 209 -20.56 14.24 -10.32
C LYS A 209 -21.50 13.15 -9.78
N GLU A 210 -21.27 11.87 -10.06
CA GLU A 210 -22.16 10.81 -9.57
C GLU A 210 -21.35 9.65 -8.98
N ASN A 211 -21.58 9.35 -7.70
CA ASN A 211 -20.84 8.40 -6.85
C ASN A 211 -19.35 8.75 -6.68
N THR A 212 -19.04 9.68 -5.78
CA THR A 212 -17.66 10.10 -5.53
C THR A 212 -16.83 8.96 -4.94
N VAL A 213 -15.91 8.41 -5.74
CA VAL A 213 -14.86 7.49 -5.28
C VAL A 213 -13.55 8.26 -5.29
N ILE A 214 -12.99 8.50 -4.11
CA ILE A 214 -11.67 9.11 -4.00
C ILE A 214 -10.63 7.99 -3.95
N PHE A 215 -9.86 7.86 -5.04
CA PHE A 215 -8.70 6.98 -5.09
C PHE A 215 -7.48 7.71 -4.55
N CYS A 216 -7.12 7.47 -3.29
CA CYS A 216 -5.83 7.93 -2.76
C CYS A 216 -4.75 6.90 -3.08
N ASN A 217 -4.15 7.00 -4.27
CA ASN A 217 -2.84 6.42 -4.52
C ASN A 217 -2.07 7.26 -5.55
N VAL A 218 -1.12 8.05 -5.05
CA VAL A 218 -0.13 8.72 -5.90
C VAL A 218 0.91 7.67 -6.28
N LYS A 219 0.99 7.33 -7.56
CA LYS A 219 2.01 6.44 -8.13
C LYS A 219 3.42 7.02 -8.02
#